data_AF-A0A0B7C4R2-F1
#
_entry.id   AF-A0A0B7C4R2-F1
#
_cell.length_a   1.000
_cell.length_b   1.000
_cell.length_c   1.000
_cell.angle_alpha   90.00
_cell.angle_beta   90.00
_cell.angle_gamma   90.00
#
_symmetry.space_group_name_H-M   'P 1'
#
loop_
_entity.id
_entity.type
_entity.pdbx_description
1 polymer ?
#
loop_
_entity_poly.entity_id
_entity_poly.type
_entity_poly.pdbx_seq_one_letter_code
_entity_poly.pdbx_strand_id
1 'polypeptide(L)'
;ATWPVPTLLNGVLESYYLYASTTAGILGQVVYNSTVLKPDCIIDGLLAGTTYYITLGACTGGGCTLGPSANATTEESSPSGVPPPVVTSPSPSSLIVT
;
A
#
# COMPACT_ATOMS: atom_id res chain seq x y z
N ALA A 1 6.02 -3.93 5.72
CA ALA A 1 7.16 -3.43 4.92
C ALA A 1 8.44 -3.55 5.74
N THR A 2 9.53 -3.95 5.10
CA THR A 2 10.86 -4.08 5.72
C THR A 2 11.91 -3.61 4.72
N TRP A 3 12.93 -2.89 5.18
CA TRP A 3 13.96 -2.31 4.33
C TRP A 3 15.36 -2.44 4.94
N PRO A 4 16.43 -2.41 4.12
CA PRO A 4 17.78 -2.38 4.66
C PRO A 4 18.09 -1.02 5.31
N VAL A 5 18.92 -1.04 6.36
CA VAL A 5 19.45 0.20 6.96
C VAL A 5 20.36 0.88 5.93
N PRO A 6 20.23 2.20 5.68
CA PRO A 6 21.08 2.91 4.75
C PRO A 6 22.55 2.82 5.18
N THR A 7 23.41 2.36 4.27
CA THR A 7 24.87 2.21 4.52
C THR A 7 25.61 3.53 4.36
N LEU A 8 25.10 4.45 3.55
CA LEU A 8 25.63 5.80 3.38
C LEU A 8 24.63 6.80 3.94
N LEU A 9 24.97 7.38 5.09
CA LEU A 9 24.22 8.46 5.73
C LEU A 9 25.07 9.72 5.69
N ASN A 10 24.55 10.81 5.10
CA ASN A 10 25.17 12.13 5.13
C ASN A 10 24.83 12.84 6.47
N GLY A 11 25.11 12.18 7.60
CA GLY A 11 24.76 12.65 8.94
C GLY A 11 24.18 11.54 9.83
N VAL A 12 23.67 11.93 11.00
CA VAL A 12 22.96 11.00 11.89
C VAL A 12 21.53 10.84 11.38
N LEU A 13 21.09 9.59 11.22
CA LEU A 13 19.72 9.28 10.84
C LEU A 13 18.76 9.66 11.98
N GLU A 14 17.73 10.44 11.68
CA GLU A 14 16.77 10.94 12.65
C GLU A 14 15.37 10.34 12.46
N SER A 15 15.00 10.01 11.22
CA SER A 15 13.66 9.50 10.91
C SER A 15 13.58 8.75 9.59
N TYR A 16 12.58 7.88 9.51
CA TYR A 16 12.16 7.20 8.29
C TYR A 16 10.77 7.63 7.85
N TYR A 17 10.61 7.77 6.54
CA TYR A 17 9.35 8.03 5.86
C TYR A 17 9.10 6.92 4.84
N LEU A 18 7.87 6.43 4.74
CA LEU A 18 7.45 5.64 3.58
C LEU A 18 6.41 6.42 2.81
N TYR A 19 6.63 6.50 1.51
CA TYR A 19 5.69 7.07 0.56
C TYR A 19 5.06 5.93 -0.23
N ALA A 20 3.75 5.96 -0.42
CA ALA A 20 3.03 4.98 -1.22
C ALA A 20 2.18 5.65 -2.30
N SER A 21 2.21 5.07 -3.50
CA SER A 21 1.45 5.50 -4.67
C SER A 21 0.85 4.29 -5.37
N THR A 22 -0.32 4.44 -5.99
CA THR A 22 -0.90 3.41 -6.88
C THR A 22 -0.42 3.58 -8.33
N THR A 23 0.35 4.63 -8.62
CA THR A 23 0.86 4.95 -9.96
C THR A 23 2.38 4.86 -9.99
N ALA A 24 2.91 4.09 -10.94
CA ALA A 24 4.35 3.92 -11.14
C ALA A 24 5.04 5.27 -11.37
N GLY A 25 6.21 5.46 -10.75
CA GLY A 25 7.02 6.68 -10.90
C GLY A 25 6.49 7.91 -10.16
N ILE A 26 5.35 7.80 -9.47
CA ILE A 26 4.85 8.86 -8.59
C ILE A 26 5.18 8.52 -7.14
N LEU A 27 5.76 9.48 -6.41
CA LEU A 27 6.17 9.30 -5.01
C LEU A 27 4.97 8.98 -4.11
N GLY A 28 3.82 9.62 -4.37
CA GLY A 28 2.59 9.39 -3.63
C GLY A 28 2.55 10.11 -2.29
N GLN A 29 1.86 9.52 -1.32
CA GLN A 29 1.64 10.12 0.00
C GLN A 29 2.42 9.41 1.09
N VAL A 30 2.72 10.14 2.17
CA VAL A 30 3.38 9.57 3.35
C VAL A 30 2.41 8.63 4.07
N VAL A 31 2.74 7.35 4.12
CA VAL A 31 1.97 6.31 4.83
C VAL A 31 2.65 5.85 6.12
N TYR A 32 3.91 6.22 6.32
CA TYR A 32 4.64 5.97 7.55
C TYR A 32 5.60 7.13 7.83
N ASN A 33 5.63 7.60 9.06
CA ASN A 33 6.56 8.61 9.55
C ASN A 33 6.95 8.23 10.98
N SER A 34 8.23 7.94 11.21
CA SER A 34 8.71 7.59 12.54
C SER A 34 10.12 8.09 12.77
N THR A 35 10.34 8.65 13.95
CA THR A 35 11.67 8.95 14.51
C THR A 35 12.32 7.72 15.14
N VAL A 36 11.58 6.63 15.31
CA VAL A 36 12.11 5.35 15.74
C VAL A 36 12.82 4.71 14.54
N LEU A 37 14.14 4.52 14.66
CA LEU A 37 15.02 3.98 13.60
C LEU A 37 14.87 2.47 13.42
N LYS A 38 13.63 1.99 13.39
CA LYS A 38 13.28 0.60 13.21
C LYS A 38 13.02 0.34 11.70
N PRO A 39 13.75 -0.59 11.07
CA PRO A 39 13.71 -0.83 9.62
C PRO A 39 12.52 -1.69 9.16
N ASP A 40 11.42 -1.69 9.92
CA ASP A 40 10.19 -2.40 9.59
C ASP A 40 8.96 -1.70 10.18
N CYS A 41 7.84 -1.83 9.46
CA CYS A 41 6.52 -1.40 9.92
C CYS A 41 5.41 -2.18 9.22
N ILE A 42 4.20 -2.10 9.75
CA ILE A 42 2.98 -2.56 9.07
C ILE A 42 2.32 -1.32 8.45
N ILE A 43 1.91 -1.43 7.19
CA ILE A 43 1.13 -0.40 6.49
C ILE A 43 -0.28 -0.95 6.38
N ASP A 44 -1.21 -0.35 7.10
CA ASP A 44 -2.63 -0.71 7.11
C ASP A 44 -3.48 0.23 6.23
N GLY A 45 -4.77 -0.07 6.10
CA GLY A 45 -5.71 0.76 5.35
C GLY A 45 -5.53 0.76 3.83
N LEU A 46 -4.81 -0.21 3.27
CA LEU A 46 -4.62 -0.36 1.82
C LEU A 46 -5.84 -1.02 1.17
N LEU A 47 -6.10 -0.68 -0.09
CA LEU A 47 -7.12 -1.33 -0.90
C LEU A 47 -6.66 -2.74 -1.29
N ALA A 48 -7.58 -3.71 -1.26
CA ALA A 48 -7.33 -5.08 -1.70
C ALA A 48 -7.10 -5.15 -3.23
N GLY A 49 -6.35 -6.15 -3.70
CA GLY A 49 -6.07 -6.37 -5.13
C GLY A 49 -5.41 -5.17 -5.83
N THR A 50 -4.73 -4.31 -5.08
CA THR A 50 -4.19 -3.04 -5.58
C THR A 50 -2.68 -3.03 -5.51
N THR A 51 -2.02 -2.66 -6.62
CA THR A 51 -0.56 -2.52 -6.68
C THR A 51 -0.14 -1.16 -6.14
N TYR A 52 0.73 -1.19 -5.13
CA TYR A 52 1.35 -0.02 -4.53
C TYR A 52 2.83 0.04 -4.86
N TYR A 53 3.31 1.24 -5.17
CA TYR A 53 4.71 1.61 -5.33
C TYR A 53 5.14 2.35 -4.07
N ILE A 54 6.06 1.76 -3.31
CA ILE A 54 6.50 2.21 -2.00
C ILE A 54 7.94 2.71 -2.08
N THR A 55 8.18 3.94 -1.64
CA THR A 55 9.51 4.57 -1.63
C THR A 55 9.93 4.91 -0.21
N LEU A 56 11.15 4.54 0.18
CA LEU A 56 11.72 4.89 1.48
C LEU A 56 12.38 6.27 1.42
N GLY A 57 12.06 7.14 2.38
CA GLY A 57 12.80 8.35 2.69
C GLY A 57 13.56 8.18 4.01
N ALA A 58 14.85 8.50 4.00
CA ALA A 58 15.68 8.54 5.20
C ALA A 58 16.11 9.99 5.43
N CYS A 59 15.81 10.55 6.60
CA CYS A 59 16.11 11.94 6.92
C CYS A 59 17.16 12.06 8.02
N THR A 60 18.13 12.94 7.78
CA THR A 60 19.11 13.42 8.75
C THR A 60 18.85 14.89 9.03
N GLY A 61 19.56 15.50 9.99
CA GLY A 61 19.48 16.94 10.23
C GLY A 61 19.84 17.82 9.01
N GLY A 62 20.43 17.25 7.97
CA GLY A 62 20.73 17.92 6.69
C GLY A 62 19.63 17.78 5.61
N GLY A 63 18.58 17.01 5.87
CA GLY A 63 17.46 16.78 4.95
C GLY A 63 17.17 15.31 4.68
N CYS A 64 16.25 15.05 3.74
CA CYS A 64 15.76 13.72 3.40
C CYS A 64 16.30 13.22 2.07
N THR A 65 16.73 11.97 2.03
CA THR A 65 17.13 11.27 0.81
C THR A 65 16.14 10.16 0.52
N LEU A 66 15.68 10.07 -0.73
CA LEU A 66 14.78 9.02 -1.20
C LEU A 66 15.58 7.85 -1.78
N GLY A 67 15.22 6.63 -1.38
CA GLY A 67 15.72 5.39 -1.95
C GLY A 67 14.97 4.97 -3.22
N PRO A 68 15.29 3.79 -3.77
CA PRO A 68 14.54 3.22 -4.89
C PRO A 68 13.11 2.85 -4.47
N SER A 69 12.18 2.90 -5.42
CA SER A 69 10.80 2.44 -5.22
C SER A 69 10.70 0.92 -5.35
N ALA A 70 10.08 0.26 -4.39
CA ALA A 70 9.63 -1.13 -4.49
C ALA A 70 8.15 -1.17 -4.87
N ASN A 71 7.65 -2.28 -5.40
CA ASN A 71 6.22 -2.48 -5.62
C ASN A 71 5.71 -3.75 -4.95
N ALA A 72 4.45 -3.72 -4.53
CA ALA A 72 3.76 -4.86 -3.96
C ALA A 72 2.26 -4.77 -4.26
N THR A 73 1.64 -5.91 -4.52
CA THR A 73 0.18 -6.01 -4.72
C THR A 73 -0.44 -6.58 -3.47
N THR A 74 -1.46 -5.93 -2.95
CA THR A 74 -2.24 -6.43 -1.82
C THR A 74 -3.09 -7.62 -2.24
N GLU A 75 -3.31 -8.55 -1.30
CA GLU A 75 -4.20 -9.69 -1.52
C GLU A 75 -5.61 -9.25 -1.91
N GLU A 76 -6.31 -10.10 -2.66
CA GLU A 76 -7.71 -9.88 -2.98
C GLU A 76 -8.59 -10.04 -1.72
N SER A 77 -9.73 -9.37 -1.70
CA SER A 77 -10.71 -9.46 -0.62
C SER A 77 -12.03 -10.02 -1.15
N SER A 78 -13.00 -10.27 -0.27
CA SER A 78 -14.35 -10.66 -0.66
C SER A 78 -14.93 -9.65 -1.67
N PRO A 79 -15.63 -10.10 -2.72
CA PRO A 79 -16.21 -9.21 -3.69
C PRO A 79 -17.18 -8.25 -3.00
N SER A 80 -17.06 -6.97 -3.31
CA SER A 80 -17.93 -5.92 -2.79
C SER A 80 -18.83 -5.40 -3.91
N GLY A 81 -20.07 -5.05 -3.57
CA GLY A 81 -21.01 -4.47 -4.53
C GLY A 81 -21.71 -5.49 -5.44
N VAL A 82 -21.72 -6.78 -5.10
CA VAL A 82 -22.58 -7.76 -5.76
C VAL A 82 -24.02 -7.55 -5.26
N PRO A 83 -24.96 -7.09 -6.11
CA PRO A 83 -26.34 -6.90 -5.69
C PRO A 83 -26.99 -8.24 -5.35
N PRO A 84 -28.03 -8.25 -4.49
CA PRO A 84 -28.82 -9.46 -4.29
C PRO A 84 -29.42 -9.91 -5.63
N PRO A 85 -29.39 -11.22 -5.92
CA PRO A 85 -29.97 -11.73 -7.15
C PRO A 85 -31.48 -11.51 -7.15
N VAL A 86 -32.03 -11.16 -8.30
CA VAL A 86 -33.47 -11.07 -8.54
C VAL A 86 -33.94 -12.40 -9.08
N VAL A 87 -34.89 -13.02 -8.37
CA VAL A 87 -35.46 -14.31 -8.76
C VAL A 87 -36.85 -14.10 -9.35
N THR A 88 -37.08 -14.61 -10.56
CA THR A 88 -38.40 -14.65 -11.21
C THR A 88 -38.76 -16.07 -11.60
N SER A 89 -40.05 -16.45 -11.48
CA SER A 89 -40.53 -17.78 -11.85
C SER A 89 -41.42 -17.70 -13.10
N PRO A 90 -40.88 -18.00 -14.29
CA PRO A 90 -41.69 -17.99 -15.52
C PRO A 90 -42.57 -19.25 -15.67
N SER A 91 -42.30 -20.32 -14.93
CA SER A 91 -43.15 -21.53 -14.91
C SER A 91 -43.00 -22.31 -13.59
N PRO A 92 -43.90 -23.29 -13.30
CA PRO A 92 -43.85 -24.10 -12.07
C PRO A 92 -42.55 -24.90 -11.89
N SER A 93 -41.77 -25.05 -12.94
CA SER A 93 -40.53 -25.83 -12.98
C SER A 93 -39.30 -25.00 -13.39
N SER A 94 -39.41 -23.67 -13.42
CA SER A 94 -38.30 -22.80 -13.80
C SER A 94 -38.19 -21.55 -12.94
N LEU A 95 -36.93 -21.17 -12.70
CA LEU A 95 -36.53 -19.93 -12.05
C LEU A 95 -35.47 -19.26 -12.94
N ILE A 96 -35.61 -17.95 -13.11
CA ILE A 96 -34.60 -17.08 -13.71
C ILE A 96 -33.98 -16.28 -12.56
N VAL A 97 -32.65 -16.32 -12.48
CA VAL A 97 -31.85 -15.59 -11.50
C VAL A 97 -31.03 -14.56 -12.27
N THR A 98 -31.31 -13.28 -12.06
CA THR A 98 -30.62 -12.13 -12.70
C THR A 98 -29.94 -11.24 -11.68
#